data_AF-A0A8A2U7A9-F1
#
_entry.id   AF-A0A8A2U7A9-F1
#
_cell.length_a   1.000
_cell.length_b   1.000
_cell.length_c   1.000
_cell.angle_alpha   90.00
_cell.angle_beta   90.00
_cell.angle_gamma   90.00
#
_symmetry.space_group_name_H-M   'P 1'
#
loop_
_entity.id
_entity.type
_entity.pdbx_description
1 polymer ?
#
loop_
_entity_poly.entity_id
_entity_poly.type
_entity_poly.pdbx_seq_one_letter_code
_entity_poly.pdbx_strand_id
1 'polypeptide(L)'
;MSGREVTDDSARGDGSTAASERSDFDRETFELAHEELRSTFDSQVTRVQEIDEKAIEILKANLLLIGLVVTGGSIVVQTDLDIGPFINLFSITSALLLLASTGLAGVTYTASNLRGGIDGDAVEVALATARGDPTADADRFEVRLLRSYGRWIEYNARVTAVNDMFATITVLMVIAAFVYVVAGIAVGALDPSTIVSAVTFLALTAVLLWLGAFAYYMDHLGASDERWEGTFDGVRISKGVTRKRGLSTLRSMRSEGATDEAEEERDGDAAPARNARS
;
A
#
# COMPACT_ATOMS: atom_id res chain seq x y z
N MET A 1 -62.27 -16.10 60.46
CA MET A 1 -60.98 -16.47 59.83
C MET A 1 -61.24 -16.81 58.38
N SER A 2 -60.86 -15.93 57.46
CA SER A 2 -60.77 -16.22 56.01
C SER A 2 -59.64 -15.33 55.50
N GLY A 3 -58.45 -15.93 55.41
CA GLY A 3 -57.24 -15.31 54.89
C GLY A 3 -57.24 -15.48 53.38
N ARG A 4 -57.09 -14.37 52.66
CA ARG A 4 -56.93 -14.32 51.21
C ARG A 4 -55.46 -14.55 50.92
N GLU A 5 -55.11 -15.71 50.36
CA GLU A 5 -53.80 -15.93 49.74
C GLU A 5 -53.68 -15.00 48.53
N VAL A 6 -52.75 -14.06 48.62
CA VAL A 6 -52.24 -13.30 47.48
C VAL A 6 -51.13 -14.15 46.89
N THR A 7 -51.41 -14.81 45.77
CA THR A 7 -50.39 -15.45 44.94
C THR A 7 -49.59 -14.36 44.24
N ASP A 8 -48.38 -14.13 44.73
CA ASP A 8 -47.34 -13.35 44.07
C ASP A 8 -46.68 -14.24 43.00
N ASP A 9 -47.15 -14.16 41.77
CA ASP A 9 -46.61 -14.90 40.61
C ASP A 9 -46.25 -13.97 39.45
N SER A 10 -45.81 -12.75 39.76
CA SER A 10 -45.44 -11.73 38.78
C SER A 10 -43.97 -11.34 38.88
N ALA A 11 -43.06 -12.32 38.88
CA ALA A 11 -41.60 -12.04 38.92
C ALA A 11 -40.71 -13.04 38.15
N ARG A 12 -41.23 -13.75 37.13
CA ARG A 12 -40.41 -14.68 36.32
C ARG A 12 -40.44 -14.48 34.79
N GLY A 13 -41.14 -13.46 34.28
CA GLY A 13 -41.32 -13.27 32.83
C GLY A 13 -40.35 -12.32 32.13
N ASP A 14 -39.60 -11.48 32.85
CA ASP A 14 -38.97 -10.28 32.25
C ASP A 14 -37.47 -10.44 31.92
N GLY A 15 -36.81 -11.47 32.49
CA GLY A 15 -35.37 -11.69 32.28
C GLY A 15 -35.02 -12.39 30.96
N SER A 16 -35.92 -13.19 30.40
CA SER A 16 -35.68 -13.95 29.17
C SER A 16 -35.80 -13.08 27.92
N THR A 17 -36.74 -12.13 27.92
CA THR A 17 -36.99 -11.22 26.79
C THR A 17 -35.85 -10.21 26.67
N ALA A 18 -35.43 -9.61 27.79
CA ALA A 18 -34.32 -8.66 27.81
C ALA A 18 -32.95 -9.29 27.48
N ALA A 19 -32.75 -10.58 27.75
CA ALA A 19 -31.53 -11.30 27.37
C ALA A 19 -31.51 -11.66 25.87
N SER A 20 -32.66 -12.07 25.31
CA SER A 20 -32.82 -12.34 23.87
C SER A 20 -32.70 -11.06 23.04
N GLU A 21 -33.30 -9.96 23.49
CA GLU A 21 -33.21 -8.66 22.82
C GLU A 21 -31.79 -8.09 22.83
N ARG A 22 -31.01 -8.32 23.90
CA ARG A 22 -29.58 -7.95 23.93
C ARG A 22 -28.74 -8.81 23.00
N SER A 23 -28.95 -10.13 22.96
CA SER A 23 -28.19 -11.00 22.05
C SER A 23 -28.49 -10.72 20.58
N ASP A 24 -29.73 -10.36 20.26
CA ASP A 24 -30.11 -9.98 18.89
C ASP A 24 -29.52 -8.63 18.49
N PHE A 25 -29.50 -7.66 19.42
CA PHE A 25 -28.86 -6.35 19.19
C PHE A 25 -27.33 -6.46 19.03
N ASP A 26 -26.67 -7.32 19.82
CA ASP A 26 -25.23 -7.58 19.71
C ASP A 26 -24.89 -8.28 18.38
N ARG A 27 -25.76 -9.18 17.90
CA ARG A 27 -25.62 -9.83 16.59
C ARG A 27 -25.78 -8.84 15.43
N GLU A 28 -26.83 -8.01 15.45
CA GLU A 28 -27.06 -7.02 14.40
C GLU A 28 -25.91 -6.01 14.33
N THR A 29 -25.41 -5.57 15.49
CA THR A 29 -24.23 -4.69 15.57
C THR A 29 -22.98 -5.37 15.01
N PHE A 30 -22.80 -6.66 15.27
CA PHE A 30 -21.69 -7.44 14.72
C PHE A 30 -21.79 -7.61 13.20
N GLU A 31 -22.96 -7.98 12.69
CA GLU A 31 -23.20 -8.14 11.25
C GLU A 31 -22.94 -6.84 10.50
N LEU A 32 -23.41 -5.72 11.05
CA LEU A 32 -23.15 -4.38 10.51
C LEU A 32 -21.64 -4.06 10.51
N ALA A 33 -20.95 -4.33 11.62
CA ALA A 33 -19.50 -4.10 11.71
C ALA A 33 -18.72 -4.99 10.72
N HIS A 34 -19.14 -6.23 10.53
CA HIS A 34 -18.53 -7.15 9.59
C HIS A 34 -18.72 -6.70 8.14
N GLU A 35 -19.94 -6.30 7.76
CA GLU A 35 -20.24 -5.80 6.42
C GLU A 35 -19.44 -4.53 6.09
N GLU A 36 -19.33 -3.60 7.04
CA GLU A 36 -18.55 -2.37 6.87
C GLU A 36 -17.04 -2.65 6.73
N LEU A 37 -16.50 -3.59 7.51
CA LEU A 37 -15.09 -4.01 7.41
C LEU A 37 -14.81 -4.73 6.08
N ARG A 38 -15.74 -5.57 5.62
CA ARG A 38 -15.63 -6.25 4.33
C ARG A 38 -15.65 -5.24 3.18
N SER A 39 -16.63 -4.32 3.18
CA SER A 39 -16.73 -3.24 2.19
C SER A 39 -15.46 -2.38 2.15
N THR A 40 -14.91 -2.05 3.31
CA THR A 40 -13.65 -1.31 3.43
C THR A 40 -12.45 -2.10 2.89
N PHE A 41 -12.38 -3.39 3.18
CA PHE A 41 -11.34 -4.28 2.68
C PHE A 41 -11.40 -4.40 1.15
N ASP A 42 -12.59 -4.65 0.60
CA ASP A 42 -12.81 -4.76 -0.85
C ASP A 42 -12.42 -3.45 -1.56
N SER A 43 -12.82 -2.30 -0.99
CA SER A 43 -12.42 -0.98 -1.50
C SER A 43 -10.90 -0.77 -1.50
N GLN A 44 -10.18 -1.29 -0.50
CA GLN A 44 -8.71 -1.21 -0.44
C GLN A 44 -8.05 -2.16 -1.43
N VAL A 45 -8.57 -3.37 -1.60
CA VAL A 45 -8.09 -4.33 -2.60
C VAL A 45 -8.22 -3.73 -4.00
N THR A 46 -9.39 -3.18 -4.34
CA THR A 46 -9.61 -2.50 -5.63
C THR A 46 -8.62 -1.34 -5.81
N ARG A 47 -8.40 -0.51 -4.78
CA ARG A 47 -7.42 0.59 -4.86
C ARG A 47 -6.00 0.10 -5.14
N VAL A 48 -5.56 -0.98 -4.50
CA VAL A 48 -4.21 -1.53 -4.75
C VAL A 48 -4.11 -2.09 -6.16
N GLN A 49 -5.15 -2.77 -6.66
CA GLN A 49 -5.19 -3.24 -8.05
C GLN A 49 -5.13 -2.08 -9.06
N GLU A 50 -5.85 -0.98 -8.80
CA GLU A 50 -5.75 0.22 -9.64
C GLU A 50 -4.35 0.85 -9.62
N ILE A 51 -3.65 0.79 -8.47
CA ILE A 51 -2.28 1.29 -8.37
C ILE A 51 -1.32 0.39 -9.17
N ASP A 52 -1.50 -0.92 -9.09
CA ASP A 52 -0.73 -1.89 -9.88
C ASP A 52 -0.92 -1.67 -11.39
N GLU A 53 -2.17 -1.48 -11.83
CA GLU A 53 -2.51 -1.17 -13.22
C GLU A 53 -1.84 0.13 -13.69
N LYS A 54 -1.88 1.18 -12.87
CA LYS A 54 -1.16 2.44 -13.17
C LYS A 54 0.35 2.25 -13.24
N ALA A 55 0.92 1.41 -12.37
CA ALA A 55 2.35 1.13 -12.35
C ALA A 55 2.81 0.43 -13.64
N ILE A 56 2.07 -0.58 -14.10
CA ILE A 56 2.38 -1.28 -15.36
C ILE A 56 2.19 -0.37 -16.59
N GLU A 57 1.21 0.53 -16.58
CA GLU A 57 1.05 1.54 -17.62
C GLU A 57 2.25 2.50 -17.68
N ILE A 58 2.71 3.00 -16.53
CA ILE A 58 3.90 3.85 -16.45
C ILE A 58 5.15 3.07 -16.92
N LEU A 59 5.30 1.81 -16.51
CA LEU A 59 6.40 0.96 -16.97
C LEU A 59 6.40 0.84 -18.49
N LYS A 60 5.26 0.54 -19.10
CA LYS A 60 5.10 0.47 -20.57
C LYS A 60 5.44 1.80 -21.24
N ALA A 61 4.97 2.92 -20.69
CA ALA A 61 5.26 4.25 -21.21
C ALA A 61 6.76 4.58 -21.16
N ASN A 62 7.43 4.27 -20.04
CA ASN A 62 8.88 4.45 -19.90
C ASN A 62 9.68 3.59 -20.88
N LEU A 63 9.30 2.32 -21.04
CA LEU A 63 9.94 1.43 -22.01
C LEU A 63 9.74 1.92 -23.45
N LEU A 64 8.56 2.43 -23.79
CA LEU A 64 8.30 3.04 -25.09
C LEU A 64 9.18 4.28 -25.30
N LEU A 65 9.26 5.17 -24.30
CA LEU A 65 10.09 6.38 -24.37
C LEU A 65 11.57 6.05 -24.53
N ILE A 66 12.09 5.09 -23.75
CA ILE A 66 13.46 4.59 -23.89
C ILE A 66 13.67 4.02 -25.29
N GLY A 67 12.73 3.21 -25.79
CA GLY A 67 12.77 2.66 -27.15
C GLY A 67 12.82 3.72 -28.23
N LEU A 68 12.06 4.81 -28.08
CA LEU A 68 12.08 5.96 -28.98
C LEU A 68 13.45 6.67 -28.95
N VAL A 69 14.00 6.92 -27.76
CA VAL A 69 15.32 7.54 -27.60
C VAL A 69 16.42 6.67 -28.21
N VAL A 70 16.40 5.36 -27.97
CA VAL A 70 17.36 4.41 -28.54
C VAL A 70 17.26 4.34 -30.06
N THR A 71 16.03 4.35 -30.59
CA THR A 71 15.79 4.36 -32.04
C THR A 71 16.29 5.65 -32.68
N GLY A 72 15.98 6.80 -32.08
CA GLY A 72 16.51 8.10 -32.48
C GLY A 72 18.05 8.11 -32.49
N GLY A 73 18.66 7.63 -31.41
CA GLY A 73 20.12 7.49 -31.31
C GLY A 73 20.71 6.56 -32.39
N SER A 74 20.05 5.44 -32.70
CA SER A 74 20.50 4.51 -33.74
C SER A 74 20.51 5.14 -35.13
N ILE A 75 19.50 5.96 -35.46
CA ILE A 75 19.46 6.71 -36.72
C ILE A 75 20.63 7.69 -36.77
N VAL A 76 20.88 8.43 -35.70
CA VAL A 76 21.95 9.43 -35.67
C VAL A 76 23.33 8.77 -35.82
N VAL A 77 23.57 7.62 -35.17
CA VAL A 77 24.82 6.85 -35.31
C VAL A 77 25.04 6.32 -36.74
N GLN A 78 23.97 6.07 -37.49
CA GLN A 78 24.05 5.64 -38.90
C GLN A 78 24.26 6.79 -39.88
N THR A 79 24.17 8.03 -39.41
CA THR A 79 24.42 9.24 -40.20
C THR A 79 25.75 9.87 -39.82
N ASP A 80 26.34 10.68 -40.71
CA ASP A 80 27.56 11.46 -40.42
C ASP A 80 27.31 12.66 -39.45
N LEU A 81 26.31 12.56 -38.58
CA LEU A 81 25.97 13.57 -37.60
C LEU A 81 26.87 13.42 -36.36
N ASP A 82 27.50 14.51 -35.94
CA ASP A 82 28.26 14.54 -34.68
C ASP A 82 27.30 14.49 -33.48
N ILE A 83 27.33 13.39 -32.74
CA ILE A 83 26.53 13.19 -31.52
C ILE A 83 27.17 13.80 -30.27
N GLY A 84 28.46 14.16 -30.33
CA GLY A 84 29.21 14.68 -29.19
C GLY A 84 28.47 15.81 -28.45
N PRO A 85 27.95 16.83 -29.15
CA PRO A 85 27.20 17.92 -28.52
C PRO A 85 25.92 17.48 -27.78
N PHE A 86 25.30 16.38 -28.21
CA PHE A 86 24.05 15.86 -27.63
C PHE A 86 24.29 14.94 -26.42
N ILE A 87 25.52 14.48 -26.21
CA ILE A 87 25.94 13.77 -24.98
C ILE A 87 26.40 14.83 -23.97
N ASN A 88 25.46 15.33 -23.17
CA ASN A 88 25.70 16.37 -22.20
C ASN A 88 25.02 16.05 -20.86
N LEU A 89 25.24 16.89 -19.86
CA LEU A 89 24.77 16.64 -18.49
C LEU A 89 23.24 16.46 -18.43
N PHE A 90 22.49 17.14 -19.30
CA PHE A 90 21.03 17.04 -19.33
C PHE A 90 20.59 15.68 -19.89
N SER A 91 21.15 15.24 -21.02
CA SER A 91 20.79 13.95 -21.62
C SER A 91 21.21 12.76 -20.74
N ILE A 92 22.38 12.83 -20.09
CA ILE A 92 22.80 11.84 -19.10
C ILE A 92 21.84 11.80 -17.90
N THR A 93 21.52 12.97 -17.32
CA THR A 93 20.59 13.05 -16.19
C THR A 93 19.21 12.52 -16.55
N SER A 94 18.72 12.82 -17.74
CA SER A 94 17.46 12.28 -18.26
C SER A 94 17.47 10.76 -18.34
N ALA A 95 18.51 10.17 -18.93
CA ALA A 95 18.64 8.73 -19.06
C ALA A 95 18.65 8.04 -17.68
N LEU A 96 19.38 8.60 -16.71
CA LEU A 96 19.41 8.10 -15.35
C LEU A 96 18.04 8.19 -14.66
N LEU A 97 17.31 9.30 -14.85
CA LEU A 97 15.97 9.48 -14.29
C LEU A 97 14.96 8.51 -14.90
N LEU A 98 15.01 8.26 -16.22
CA LEU A 98 14.15 7.26 -16.85
C LEU A 98 14.43 5.85 -16.34
N LEU A 99 15.71 5.48 -16.20
CA LEU A 99 16.08 4.18 -15.65
C LEU A 99 15.61 4.02 -14.20
N ALA A 100 15.84 5.04 -13.36
CA ALA A 100 15.39 5.04 -11.97
C ALA A 100 13.85 4.95 -11.88
N SER A 101 13.13 5.72 -12.71
CA SER A 101 11.67 5.69 -12.79
C SER A 101 11.15 4.31 -13.21
N THR A 102 11.76 3.70 -14.24
CA THR A 102 11.43 2.35 -14.71
C THR A 102 11.62 1.31 -13.60
N GLY A 103 12.75 1.36 -12.89
CA GLY A 103 13.02 0.47 -11.76
C GLY A 103 12.01 0.66 -10.63
N LEU A 104 11.67 1.90 -10.29
CA LEU A 104 10.70 2.20 -9.23
C LEU A 104 9.27 1.75 -9.60
N ALA A 105 8.87 1.91 -10.86
CA ALA A 105 7.62 1.36 -11.38
C ALA A 105 7.58 -0.16 -11.27
N GLY A 106 8.67 -0.84 -11.66
CA GLY A 106 8.80 -2.30 -11.51
C GLY A 106 8.72 -2.76 -10.06
N VAL A 107 9.40 -2.07 -9.13
CA VAL A 107 9.29 -2.34 -7.69
C VAL A 107 7.86 -2.14 -7.20
N THR A 108 7.17 -1.08 -7.64
CA THR A 108 5.77 -0.80 -7.25
C THR A 108 4.84 -1.92 -7.73
N TYR A 109 5.02 -2.39 -8.97
CA TYR A 109 4.29 -3.53 -9.52
C TYR A 109 4.53 -4.80 -8.68
N THR A 110 5.79 -5.18 -8.45
CA THR A 110 6.10 -6.40 -7.69
C THR A 110 5.72 -6.31 -6.21
N ALA A 111 5.80 -5.13 -5.60
CA ALA A 111 5.46 -4.90 -4.19
C ALA A 111 3.96 -4.73 -3.95
N SER A 112 3.13 -4.60 -5.00
CA SER A 112 1.66 -4.55 -4.88
C SER A 112 1.03 -5.92 -4.60
N ASN A 113 1.81 -6.90 -4.16
CA ASN A 113 1.31 -8.24 -3.83
C ASN A 113 0.38 -8.17 -2.61
N LEU A 114 -0.91 -8.39 -2.85
CA LEU A 114 -1.97 -8.28 -1.86
C LEU A 114 -2.04 -9.51 -0.96
N ARG A 115 -2.36 -9.32 0.32
CA ARG A 115 -2.97 -10.38 1.14
C ARG A 115 -4.47 -10.38 0.87
N GLY A 116 -4.93 -11.29 0.02
CA GLY A 116 -6.31 -11.39 -0.50
C GLY A 116 -7.38 -11.87 0.49
N GLY A 117 -7.17 -11.75 1.80
CA GLY A 117 -8.10 -12.24 2.83
C GLY A 117 -7.71 -13.62 3.37
N ILE A 118 -8.64 -14.26 4.09
CA ILE A 118 -8.46 -15.62 4.64
C ILE A 118 -8.63 -16.59 3.47
N ASP A 119 -7.68 -17.51 3.31
CA ASP A 119 -7.77 -18.60 2.35
C ASP A 119 -8.89 -19.59 2.72
N GLY A 120 -9.54 -20.21 1.73
CA GLY A 120 -10.64 -21.15 1.94
C GLY A 120 -10.26 -22.30 2.87
N ASP A 121 -9.04 -22.79 2.73
CA ASP A 121 -8.47 -23.85 3.58
C ASP A 121 -8.32 -23.39 5.05
N ALA A 122 -7.98 -22.11 5.26
CA ALA A 122 -7.89 -21.52 6.60
C ALA A 122 -9.28 -21.31 7.23
N VAL A 123 -10.32 -21.02 6.44
CA VAL A 123 -11.72 -21.05 6.91
C VAL A 123 -12.09 -22.45 7.35
N GLU A 124 -11.79 -23.45 6.53
CA GLU A 124 -12.17 -24.84 6.80
C GLU A 124 -11.48 -25.39 8.06
N VAL A 125 -10.20 -25.07 8.26
CA VAL A 125 -9.46 -25.38 9.49
C VAL A 125 -10.03 -24.65 10.70
N ALA A 126 -10.38 -23.37 10.57
CA ALA A 126 -10.98 -22.61 11.66
C ALA A 126 -12.38 -23.13 12.04
N LEU A 127 -13.19 -23.49 11.04
CA LEU A 127 -14.50 -24.12 11.24
C LEU A 127 -14.37 -25.53 11.82
N ALA A 128 -13.39 -26.33 11.38
CA ALA A 128 -13.12 -27.66 11.92
C ALA A 128 -12.67 -27.59 13.39
N THR A 129 -11.84 -26.61 13.73
CA THR A 129 -11.39 -26.36 15.10
C THR A 129 -12.55 -25.91 15.99
N ALA A 130 -13.43 -25.03 15.50
CA ALA A 130 -14.63 -24.59 16.22
C ALA A 130 -15.64 -25.74 16.43
N ARG A 131 -15.75 -26.69 15.48
CA ARG A 131 -16.60 -27.88 15.63
C ARG A 131 -16.02 -28.92 16.60
N GLY A 132 -14.70 -28.94 16.81
CA GLY A 132 -14.01 -29.91 17.67
C GLY A 132 -14.06 -29.59 19.17
N ASP A 133 -14.32 -28.34 19.53
CA ASP A 133 -14.49 -27.88 20.92
C ASP A 133 -15.82 -27.13 21.05
N PRO A 134 -16.91 -27.78 21.53
CA PRO A 134 -18.22 -27.16 21.67
C PRO A 134 -18.30 -26.05 22.73
N THR A 135 -17.20 -25.76 23.45
CA THR A 135 -17.06 -24.56 24.31
C THR A 135 -16.37 -23.39 23.60
N ALA A 136 -15.90 -23.58 22.36
CA ALA A 136 -15.40 -22.52 21.52
C ALA A 136 -16.59 -21.75 20.92
N ASP A 137 -17.08 -20.76 21.69
CA ASP A 137 -18.12 -19.81 21.31
C ASP A 137 -18.00 -19.34 19.85
N ALA A 138 -19.13 -19.31 19.13
CA ALA A 138 -19.24 -18.65 17.83
C ALA A 138 -18.77 -17.18 17.93
N ASP A 139 -19.08 -16.51 19.05
CA ASP A 139 -18.61 -15.17 19.40
C ASP A 139 -17.08 -15.05 19.37
N ARG A 140 -16.35 -16.14 19.70
CA ARG A 140 -14.88 -16.16 19.69
C ARG A 140 -14.31 -16.27 18.27
N PHE A 141 -15.01 -16.94 17.35
CA PHE A 141 -14.65 -16.97 15.93
C PHE A 141 -14.93 -15.62 15.26
N GLU A 142 -16.11 -15.08 15.51
CA GLU A 142 -16.57 -13.77 15.06
C GLU A 142 -15.60 -12.64 15.46
N VAL A 143 -15.21 -12.58 16.73
CA VAL A 143 -14.21 -11.60 17.22
C VAL A 143 -12.83 -11.82 16.57
N ARG A 144 -12.41 -13.06 16.31
CA ARG A 144 -11.15 -13.36 15.62
C ARG A 144 -11.18 -12.94 14.15
N LEU A 145 -12.32 -13.05 13.50
CA LEU A 145 -12.53 -12.62 12.12
C LEU A 145 -12.43 -11.11 12.01
N LEU A 146 -13.16 -10.34 12.84
CA LEU A 146 -13.04 -8.87 12.89
C LEU A 146 -11.60 -8.42 13.16
N ARG A 147 -10.91 -9.06 14.09
CA ARG A 147 -9.50 -8.75 14.40
C ARG A 147 -8.56 -9.04 13.22
N SER A 148 -8.87 -10.04 12.41
CA SER A 148 -8.08 -10.38 11.23
C SER A 148 -8.32 -9.39 10.08
N TYR A 149 -9.58 -9.00 9.84
CA TYR A 149 -9.91 -7.90 8.93
C TYR A 149 -9.22 -6.60 9.32
N GLY A 150 -9.26 -6.24 10.61
CA GLY A 150 -8.55 -5.06 11.13
C GLY A 150 -7.04 -5.08 10.82
N ARG A 151 -6.39 -6.24 11.00
CA ARG A 151 -4.96 -6.40 10.70
C ARG A 151 -4.65 -6.31 9.20
N TRP A 152 -5.49 -6.89 8.34
CA TRP A 152 -5.29 -6.79 6.89
C TRP A 152 -5.54 -5.38 6.37
N ILE A 153 -6.56 -4.70 6.88
CA ILE A 153 -6.81 -3.28 6.57
C ILE A 153 -5.60 -2.44 6.94
N GLU A 154 -5.00 -2.66 8.12
CA GLU A 154 -3.82 -1.91 8.53
C GLU A 154 -2.60 -2.20 7.63
N TYR A 155 -2.41 -3.47 7.25
CA TYR A 155 -1.36 -3.86 6.31
C TYR A 155 -1.57 -3.26 4.91
N ASN A 156 -2.78 -3.38 4.35
CA ASN A 156 -3.12 -2.85 3.03
C ASN A 156 -3.02 -1.32 3.00
N ALA A 157 -3.42 -0.63 4.08
CA ALA A 157 -3.23 0.82 4.20
C ALA A 157 -1.75 1.23 4.21
N ARG A 158 -0.89 0.43 4.84
CA ARG A 158 0.57 0.62 4.82
C ARG A 158 1.17 0.43 3.42
N VAL A 159 0.80 -0.66 2.74
CA VAL A 159 1.25 -0.96 1.37
C VAL A 159 0.76 0.13 0.40
N THR A 160 -0.51 0.51 0.49
CA THR A 160 -1.12 1.57 -0.34
C THR A 160 -0.36 2.90 -0.18
N ALA A 161 -0.04 3.31 1.05
CA ALA A 161 0.69 4.55 1.29
C ALA A 161 2.11 4.56 0.68
N VAL A 162 2.80 3.41 0.74
CA VAL A 162 4.12 3.25 0.13
C VAL A 162 4.02 3.27 -1.40
N ASN A 163 3.05 2.55 -1.97
CA ASN A 163 2.88 2.48 -3.42
C ASN A 163 2.41 3.82 -4.01
N ASP A 164 1.52 4.56 -3.35
CA ASP A 164 1.14 5.93 -3.76
C ASP A 164 2.35 6.88 -3.76
N MET A 165 3.24 6.73 -2.77
CA MET A 165 4.49 7.50 -2.73
C MET A 165 5.39 7.17 -3.92
N PHE A 166 5.61 5.88 -4.20
CA PHE A 166 6.43 5.45 -5.32
C PHE A 166 5.82 5.84 -6.67
N ALA A 167 4.51 5.69 -6.85
CA ALA A 167 3.82 6.11 -8.06
C ALA A 167 4.03 7.61 -8.33
N THR A 168 3.88 8.46 -7.30
CA THR A 168 4.11 9.90 -7.44
C THR A 168 5.56 10.22 -7.81
N ILE A 169 6.53 9.63 -7.10
CA ILE A 169 7.97 9.84 -7.38
C ILE A 169 8.28 9.41 -8.81
N THR A 170 7.76 8.25 -9.22
CA THR A 170 7.93 7.70 -10.57
C THR A 170 7.45 8.69 -11.62
N VAL A 171 6.23 9.21 -11.50
CA VAL A 171 5.65 10.19 -12.44
C VAL A 171 6.49 11.48 -12.48
N LEU A 172 6.89 12.02 -11.32
CA LEU A 172 7.73 13.21 -11.26
C LEU A 172 9.09 12.99 -11.94
N MET A 173 9.70 11.81 -11.78
CA MET A 173 10.94 11.45 -12.46
C MET A 173 10.76 11.39 -13.99
N VAL A 174 9.65 10.84 -14.50
CA VAL A 174 9.38 10.82 -15.95
C VAL A 174 9.26 12.23 -16.51
N ILE A 175 8.50 13.09 -15.84
CA ILE A 175 8.33 14.50 -16.25
C ILE A 175 9.68 15.21 -16.25
N ALA A 176 10.45 15.08 -15.16
CA ALA A 176 11.78 15.67 -15.06
C ALA A 176 12.71 15.15 -16.17
N ALA A 177 12.71 13.84 -16.43
CA ALA A 177 13.50 13.25 -17.48
C ALA A 177 13.16 13.81 -18.86
N PHE A 178 11.88 13.96 -19.18
CA PHE A 178 11.44 14.55 -20.45
C PHE A 178 11.92 16.00 -20.60
N VAL A 179 11.79 16.80 -19.54
CA VAL A 179 12.29 18.18 -19.51
C VAL A 179 13.81 18.22 -19.74
N TYR A 180 14.56 17.30 -19.14
CA TYR A 180 16.00 17.16 -19.37
C TYR A 180 16.33 16.69 -20.80
N VAL A 181 15.53 15.82 -21.43
CA VAL A 181 15.73 15.46 -22.85
C VAL A 181 15.64 16.71 -23.71
N VAL A 182 14.55 17.47 -23.56
CA VAL A 182 14.29 18.67 -24.37
C VAL A 182 15.39 19.71 -24.16
N ALA A 183 15.79 19.95 -22.91
CA ALA A 183 16.88 20.86 -22.59
C ALA A 183 18.23 20.36 -23.14
N GLY A 184 18.51 19.06 -23.07
CA GLY A 184 19.73 18.45 -23.60
C GLY A 184 19.85 18.56 -25.12
N ILE A 185 18.74 18.41 -25.84
CA ILE A 185 18.69 18.64 -27.30
C ILE A 185 18.97 20.11 -27.61
N ALA A 186 18.34 21.04 -26.87
CA ALA A 186 18.54 22.48 -27.08
C ALA A 186 19.99 22.90 -26.81
N VAL A 187 20.60 22.40 -25.74
CA VAL A 187 22.01 22.65 -25.41
C VAL A 187 22.94 22.07 -26.48
N GLY A 188 22.69 20.84 -26.93
CA GLY A 188 23.48 20.24 -28.01
C GLY A 188 23.36 20.98 -29.35
N ALA A 189 22.20 21.56 -29.65
CA ALA A 189 21.98 22.31 -30.88
C ALA A 189 22.54 23.74 -30.85
N LEU A 190 22.49 24.41 -29.69
CA LEU A 190 22.95 25.80 -29.55
C LEU A 190 24.44 25.91 -29.21
N ASP A 191 25.05 24.82 -28.75
CA ASP A 191 26.43 24.73 -28.28
C ASP A 191 26.86 25.92 -27.38
N PRO A 192 26.11 26.21 -26.29
CA PRO A 192 26.47 27.31 -25.40
C PRO A 192 27.74 26.98 -24.60
N SER A 193 28.41 28.03 -24.12
CA SER A 193 29.60 27.85 -23.28
C SER A 193 29.32 26.98 -22.05
N THR A 194 30.33 26.24 -21.58
CA THR A 194 30.21 25.29 -20.46
C THR A 194 29.59 25.93 -19.20
N ILE A 195 29.92 27.20 -18.93
CA ILE A 195 29.39 27.94 -17.78
C ILE A 195 27.89 28.18 -17.93
N VAL A 196 27.44 28.61 -19.12
CA VAL A 196 26.02 28.84 -19.41
C VAL A 196 25.24 27.54 -19.28
N SER A 197 25.76 26.43 -19.82
CA SER A 197 25.16 25.10 -19.67
C SER A 197 25.05 24.68 -18.21
N ALA A 198 26.11 24.85 -17.42
CA ALA A 198 26.13 24.47 -16.01
C ALA A 198 25.15 25.31 -15.17
N VAL A 199 25.10 26.63 -15.38
CA VAL A 199 24.15 27.52 -14.69
C VAL A 199 22.71 27.18 -15.06
N THR A 200 22.45 26.93 -16.34
CA THR A 200 21.12 26.53 -16.83
C THR A 200 20.69 25.20 -16.23
N PHE A 201 21.61 24.24 -16.14
CA PHE A 201 21.36 22.94 -15.52
C PHE A 201 20.98 23.09 -14.05
N LEU A 202 21.75 23.87 -13.29
CA LEU A 202 21.48 24.10 -11.87
C LEU A 202 20.15 24.83 -11.66
N ALA A 203 19.85 25.85 -12.46
CA ALA A 203 18.59 26.58 -12.40
C ALA A 203 17.40 25.68 -12.70
N LEU A 204 17.47 24.88 -13.76
CA LEU A 204 16.43 23.92 -14.12
C LEU A 204 16.25 22.85 -13.04
N THR A 205 17.35 22.33 -12.50
CA THR A 205 17.32 21.37 -11.38
C THR A 205 16.62 21.97 -10.17
N ALA A 206 16.95 23.21 -9.80
CA ALA A 206 16.32 23.90 -8.67
C ALA A 206 14.81 24.08 -8.88
N VAL A 207 14.38 24.44 -10.09
CA VAL A 207 12.95 24.55 -10.44
C VAL A 207 12.24 23.20 -10.33
N LEU A 208 12.83 22.13 -10.86
CA LEU A 208 12.24 20.79 -10.80
C LEU A 208 12.17 20.26 -9.36
N LEU A 209 13.21 20.50 -8.55
CA LEU A 209 13.22 20.16 -7.13
C LEU A 209 12.17 20.96 -6.36
N TRP A 210 12.01 22.25 -6.66
CA TRP A 210 10.97 23.09 -6.06
C TRP A 210 9.57 22.60 -6.44
N LEU A 211 9.33 22.25 -7.70
CA LEU A 211 8.06 21.66 -8.14
C LEU A 211 7.79 20.31 -7.47
N GLY A 212 8.80 19.46 -7.34
CA GLY A 212 8.69 18.19 -6.62
C GLY A 212 8.37 18.38 -5.13
N ALA A 213 9.03 19.34 -4.48
CA ALA A 213 8.74 19.71 -3.10
C ALA A 213 7.34 20.32 -2.95
N PHE A 214 6.89 21.13 -3.92
CA PHE A 214 5.55 21.68 -3.95
C PHE A 214 4.49 20.58 -4.10
N ALA A 215 4.68 19.64 -5.03
CA ALA A 215 3.80 18.48 -5.19
C ALA A 215 3.74 17.64 -3.91
N TYR A 216 4.89 17.42 -3.26
CA TYR A 216 4.97 16.75 -1.97
C TYR A 216 4.20 17.50 -0.88
N TYR A 217 4.31 18.83 -0.83
CA TYR A 217 3.61 19.66 0.16
C TYR A 217 2.09 19.71 -0.07
N MET A 218 1.65 19.83 -1.32
CA MET A 218 0.23 19.80 -1.70
C MET A 218 -0.46 18.53 -1.24
N ASP A 219 0.23 17.39 -1.36
CA ASP A 219 -0.28 16.09 -0.88
C ASP A 219 -0.47 16.04 0.65
N HIS A 220 0.28 16.86 1.40
CA HIS A 220 0.16 16.95 2.87
C HIS A 220 -0.95 17.90 3.35
N LEU A 221 -1.50 18.77 2.49
CA LEU A 221 -2.57 19.70 2.88
C LEU A 221 -3.91 19.01 3.22
N GLY A 222 -4.05 17.71 2.91
CA GLY A 222 -5.21 16.90 3.30
C GLY A 222 -5.10 16.22 4.68
N ALA A 223 -3.96 16.33 5.36
CA ALA A 223 -3.68 15.62 6.62
C ALA A 223 -3.74 16.58 7.82
N SER A 224 -4.93 17.10 8.15
CA SER A 224 -5.17 17.61 9.50
C SER A 224 -5.32 16.41 10.44
N ASP A 225 -4.28 16.11 11.23
CA ASP A 225 -4.23 15.13 12.33
C ASP A 225 -5.18 15.48 13.51
N GLU A 226 -6.15 16.35 13.28
CA GLU A 226 -7.07 16.82 14.31
C GLU A 226 -8.21 15.81 14.46
N ARG A 227 -8.22 15.19 15.64
CA ARG A 227 -9.34 14.49 16.28
C ARG A 227 -10.68 14.91 15.65
N TRP A 228 -11.20 14.09 14.74
CA TRP A 228 -12.51 14.34 14.16
C TRP A 228 -13.57 14.11 15.25
N GLU A 229 -14.26 15.18 15.63
CA GLU A 229 -15.42 15.15 16.52
C GLU A 229 -16.51 14.32 15.83
N GLY A 230 -16.63 13.03 16.19
CA GLY A 230 -17.58 12.10 15.57
C GLY A 230 -17.14 10.64 15.55
N THR A 231 -15.86 10.34 15.82
CA THR A 231 -15.39 8.96 15.99
C THR A 231 -15.57 8.44 17.41
N PHE A 232 -15.78 7.13 17.57
CA PHE A 232 -15.78 6.46 18.87
C PHE A 232 -14.53 6.80 19.69
N ASP A 233 -14.68 6.94 21.00
CA ASP A 233 -13.58 7.30 21.89
C ASP A 233 -12.46 6.23 21.79
N GLY A 234 -11.25 6.67 21.46
CA GLY A 234 -10.11 5.79 21.17
C GLY A 234 -9.99 5.24 19.74
N VAL A 235 -10.96 5.47 18.85
CA VAL A 235 -10.91 5.03 17.44
C VAL A 235 -10.31 6.13 16.57
N ARG A 236 -9.17 5.86 15.95
CA ARG A 236 -8.55 6.77 14.97
C ARG A 236 -9.10 6.43 13.59
N ILE A 237 -9.73 7.39 12.91
CA ILE A 237 -10.00 7.27 11.47
C ILE A 237 -8.63 7.27 10.78
N SER A 238 -8.16 6.08 10.41
CA SER A 238 -6.97 5.92 9.56
C SER A 238 -7.36 6.27 8.12
N LYS A 239 -7.48 7.57 7.80
CA LYS A 239 -7.22 7.99 6.42
C LYS A 239 -5.77 7.57 6.16
N GLY A 240 -5.57 6.69 5.18
CA GLY A 240 -4.34 5.96 4.90
C GLY A 240 -3.06 6.66 5.36
N VAL A 241 -2.19 5.87 6.01
CA VAL A 241 -0.88 6.25 6.56
C VAL A 241 -0.22 7.40 5.77
N THR A 242 -0.01 8.55 6.41
CA THR A 242 0.66 9.70 5.76
C THR A 242 2.05 9.29 5.26
N ARG A 243 2.55 9.85 4.14
CA ARG A 243 3.83 9.43 3.54
C ARG A 243 5.04 9.56 4.48
N LYS A 244 5.03 10.50 5.43
CA LYS A 244 6.03 10.58 6.52
C LYS A 244 6.08 9.28 7.33
N ARG A 245 4.91 8.70 7.59
CA ARG A 245 4.79 7.40 8.24
C ARG A 245 5.05 6.26 7.24
N GLY A 246 4.78 6.43 5.95
CA GLY A 246 5.19 5.50 4.88
C GLY A 246 6.69 5.19 4.84
N LEU A 247 7.55 6.19 5.08
CA LEU A 247 9.01 6.00 5.16
C LEU A 247 9.44 5.24 6.44
N SER A 248 8.78 5.50 7.58
CA SER A 248 8.98 4.70 8.80
C SER A 248 8.42 3.28 8.66
N THR A 249 7.34 3.12 7.92
CA THR A 249 6.71 1.83 7.59
C THR A 249 7.62 1.00 6.68
N LEU A 250 8.24 1.59 5.65
CA LEU A 250 9.26 0.92 4.84
C LEU A 250 10.41 0.40 5.70
N ARG A 251 10.82 1.20 6.70
CA ARG A 251 11.87 0.80 7.64
C ARG A 251 11.42 -0.35 8.55
N SER A 252 10.18 -0.34 9.03
CA SER A 252 9.64 -1.42 9.88
C SER A 252 9.37 -2.70 9.09
N MET A 253 8.84 -2.61 7.87
CA MET A 253 8.63 -3.75 6.98
C MET A 253 9.94 -4.44 6.62
N ARG A 254 11.01 -3.67 6.39
CA ARG A 254 12.35 -4.23 6.17
C ARG A 254 12.89 -4.98 7.40
N SER A 255 12.57 -4.53 8.62
CA SER A 255 13.00 -5.21 9.84
C SER A 255 12.13 -6.43 10.19
N GLU A 256 10.83 -6.38 9.90
CA GLU A 256 9.88 -7.49 10.14
C GLU A 256 10.08 -8.63 9.13
N GLY A 257 10.27 -8.31 7.85
CA GLY A 257 10.59 -9.35 6.84
C GLY A 257 11.90 -10.08 7.12
N ALA A 258 12.90 -9.39 7.68
CA ALA A 258 14.17 -10.00 8.07
C ALA A 258 14.06 -10.90 9.32
N THR A 259 13.03 -10.71 10.17
CA THR A 259 12.78 -11.59 11.32
C THR A 259 11.97 -12.82 10.92
N ASP A 260 10.99 -12.68 10.02
CA ASP A 260 10.20 -13.82 9.53
C ASP A 260 11.08 -14.83 8.75
N GLU A 261 12.01 -14.34 7.90
CA GLU A 261 12.98 -15.19 7.19
C GLU A 261 13.94 -15.94 8.15
N ALA A 262 14.31 -15.31 9.26
CA ALA A 262 15.21 -15.90 10.26
C ALA A 262 14.50 -16.93 11.19
N GLU A 263 13.18 -16.83 11.33
CA GLU A 263 12.37 -17.82 12.05
C GLU A 263 12.05 -19.04 11.16
N GLU A 264 11.77 -18.83 9.87
CA GLU A 264 11.59 -19.93 8.91
C GLU A 264 12.89 -20.75 8.69
N GLU A 265 14.06 -20.12 8.63
CA GLU A 265 15.35 -20.84 8.57
C GLU A 265 15.63 -21.66 9.84
N ARG A 266 15.15 -21.22 11.01
CA ARG A 266 15.34 -21.94 12.29
C ARG A 266 14.38 -23.11 12.46
N ASP A 267 13.14 -23.00 11.97
CA ASP A 267 12.18 -24.10 12.01
C ASP A 267 12.43 -25.14 10.90
N GLY A 268 13.00 -24.72 9.76
CA GLY A 268 13.42 -25.64 8.68
C GLY A 268 14.55 -26.58 9.08
N ASP A 269 15.45 -26.16 9.98
CA ASP A 269 16.59 -26.96 10.46
C ASP A 269 16.24 -27.84 11.68
N ALA A 270 15.03 -27.71 12.22
CA ALA A 270 14.57 -28.41 13.42
C ALA A 270 13.70 -29.66 13.17
N ALA A 271 13.53 -30.11 11.92
CA ALA A 271 12.79 -31.34 11.61
C ALA A 271 13.63 -32.60 11.97
N PRO A 272 13.26 -33.40 12.98
CA PRO A 272 14.05 -34.57 13.35
C PRO A 272 13.72 -35.74 12.42
N ALA A 273 14.77 -36.38 11.91
CA ALA A 273 14.74 -37.66 11.25
C ALA A 273 14.05 -38.72 12.14
N ARG A 274 12.75 -38.95 11.93
CA ARG A 274 12.00 -40.09 12.44
C ARG A 274 11.31 -40.78 11.27
N ASN A 275 12.00 -41.75 10.67
CA ASN A 275 11.46 -43.07 10.37
C ASN A 275 12.49 -43.90 9.59
N ALA A 276 13.34 -44.59 10.34
CA ALA A 276 14.06 -45.77 9.87
C ALA A 276 14.16 -46.75 11.05
N ARG A 277 13.13 -47.58 11.23
CA ARG A 277 13.14 -48.93 11.84
C ARG A 277 11.72 -49.40 12.13
N SER A 278 11.19 -50.22 11.23
CA SER A 278 10.58 -51.55 11.49
C SER A 278 10.02 -52.10 10.20
#